data_AF-S7MV04-F1
#
_entry.id   AF-S7MV04-F1
#
_cell.length_a   1.000
_cell.length_b   1.000
_cell.length_c   1.000
_cell.angle_alpha   90.00
_cell.angle_beta   90.00
_cell.angle_gamma   90.00
#
_symmetry.space_group_name_H-M   'P 1'
#
loop_
_entity.id
_entity.type
_entity.pdbx_description
1 polymer ?
#
loop_
_entity_poly.entity_id
_entity_poly.type
_entity_poly.pdbx_seq_one_letter_code
_entity_poly.pdbx_strand_id
1 'polypeptide(L)' 'MEKVDLVIVGAEGVVENGGVINKIGTNQVAECAKAQNRPFYVVAESFTFVWLFPLNQQDVPDKFKARALRI' A
#
# COMPACT_ATOMS: atom_id res chain seq x y z
N MET A 1 -14.97 -9.22 -1.25
CA MET A 1 -15.03 -8.54 0.06
C MET A 1 -16.39 -8.72 0.75
N GLU A 2 -17.29 -9.58 0.26
CA GLU A 2 -18.70 -9.61 0.67
C GLU A 2 -18.94 -9.89 2.17
N LYS A 3 -18.10 -10.74 2.78
CA LYS A 3 -18.19 -11.11 4.19
C LYS A 3 -17.30 -10.27 5.12
N VAL A 4 -16.62 -9.26 4.58
CA VAL A 4 -15.63 -8.46 5.32
C VAL A 4 -16.23 -7.09 5.61
N ASP A 5 -16.22 -6.69 6.88
CA ASP A 5 -16.77 -5.40 7.32
C ASP A 5 -15.78 -4.25 7.12
N LEU A 6 -14.50 -4.49 7.34
CA LEU A 6 -13.41 -3.53 7.17
C LEU A 6 -12.09 -4.23 6.83
N VAL A 7 -11.16 -3.49 6.25
CA VAL A 7 -9.80 -3.96 5.95
C VAL A 7 -8.80 -3.14 6.76
N ILE A 8 -7.87 -3.81 7.43
CA ILE A 8 -6.73 -3.17 8.12
C ILE A 8 -5.44 -3.74 7.53
N VAL A 9 -4.52 -2.88 7.14
CA VAL A 9 -3.19 -3.27 6.66
C VAL A 9 -2.11 -2.48 7.39
N GLY A 10 -0.90 -3.04 7.43
CA GLY A 10 0.30 -2.29 7.78
C GLY A 10 0.80 -1.42 6.61
N ALA A 11 1.84 -0.64 6.84
CA ALA A 11 2.64 -0.01 5.79
C ALA A 11 4.13 -0.10 6.11
N GLU A 12 4.94 -0.33 5.08
CA GLU A 12 6.41 -0.21 5.15
C GLU A 12 6.85 1.22 4.89
N GLY A 13 6.06 2.00 4.14
CA GLY A 13 6.28 3.42 3.91
C GLY A 13 4.99 4.19 3.67
N VAL A 14 4.90 5.39 4.21
CA VAL A 14 3.80 6.34 3.93
C VAL A 14 4.37 7.49 3.11
N VAL A 15 3.84 7.70 1.90
CA VAL A 15 4.30 8.74 0.96
C VAL A 15 3.54 10.05 1.18
N GLU A 16 4.08 11.15 0.67
CA GLU A 16 3.59 12.50 0.98
C GLU A 16 2.15 12.77 0.52
N ASN A 17 1.66 12.07 -0.51
CA ASN A 17 0.27 12.15 -0.96
C ASN A 17 -0.71 11.31 -0.13
N GLY A 18 -0.25 10.68 0.96
CA GLY A 18 -1.04 9.78 1.80
C GLY A 18 -1.17 8.35 1.27
N GLY A 19 -0.55 8.05 0.12
CA GLY A 19 -0.40 6.68 -0.36
C GLY A 19 0.51 5.85 0.54
N VAL A 20 0.44 4.53 0.38
CA VAL A 20 1.20 3.59 1.23
C VAL A 20 1.93 2.57 0.38
N ILE A 21 3.17 2.29 0.76
CA ILE A 21 4.03 1.25 0.21
C ILE A 21 3.98 0.08 1.19
N ASN A 22 3.64 -1.10 0.67
CA ASN A 22 3.54 -2.33 1.44
C ASN A 22 3.80 -3.52 0.48
N LYS A 23 3.79 -4.75 1.01
CA LYS A 23 3.95 -6.00 0.28
C LYS A 23 3.05 -6.10 -0.95
N ILE A 24 3.50 -6.90 -1.93
CA ILE A 24 2.73 -7.19 -3.14
C ILE A 24 1.31 -7.68 -2.79
N GLY A 25 0.31 -7.14 -3.49
CA GLY A 25 -1.10 -7.47 -3.29
C GLY A 25 -1.92 -6.40 -2.56
N THR A 26 -1.30 -5.49 -1.79
CA THR A 26 -2.04 -4.44 -1.05
C THR A 26 -2.88 -3.56 -1.96
N ASN A 27 -2.37 -3.21 -3.15
CA ASN A 27 -3.11 -2.43 -4.14
C ASN A 27 -4.39 -3.17 -4.62
N GLN A 28 -4.28 -4.47 -4.89
CA GLN A 28 -5.44 -5.28 -5.33
C GLN A 28 -6.50 -5.36 -4.23
N VAL A 29 -6.08 -5.54 -2.97
CA VAL A 29 -7.00 -5.56 -1.83
C VAL A 29 -7.67 -4.19 -1.65
N ALA A 30 -6.94 -3.09 -1.79
CA ALA A 30 -7.48 -1.74 -1.70
C ALA A 30 -8.52 -1.45 -2.80
N GLU A 31 -8.24 -1.82 -4.05
CA GLU A 31 -9.19 -1.71 -5.16
C GLU A 31 -10.44 -2.56 -4.92
N CYS A 32 -10.29 -3.81 -4.48
CA CYS A 32 -11.44 -4.65 -4.13
C CYS A 32 -12.26 -4.11 -2.94
N ALA A 33 -11.61 -3.52 -1.94
CA ALA A 33 -12.29 -2.89 -0.81
C ALA A 33 -13.09 -1.67 -1.27
N LYS A 34 -12.45 -0.79 -2.06
CA LYS A 34 -13.08 0.40 -2.64
C LYS A 34 -14.25 0.06 -3.54
N ALA A 35 -14.10 -0.92 -4.43
CA ALA A 35 -15.16 -1.37 -5.33
C ALA A 35 -16.40 -1.91 -4.58
N GLN A 36 -16.23 -2.44 -3.37
CA GLN A 36 -17.32 -2.95 -2.53
C GLN A 36 -17.69 -2.00 -1.37
N ASN A 37 -17.23 -0.75 -1.42
CA ASN A 37 -17.46 0.27 -0.39
C ASN A 37 -17.12 -0.19 1.03
N ARG A 38 -16.05 -0.98 1.18
CA ARG A 38 -15.54 -1.40 2.49
C ARG A 38 -14.47 -0.43 2.97
N PRO A 39 -14.54 0.05 4.23
CA PRO A 39 -13.54 0.95 4.77
C PRO A 39 -12.17 0.24 4.82
N PHE A 40 -11.14 0.95 4.40
CA PHE A 40 -9.77 0.49 4.33
C PHE A 40 -8.89 1.38 5.22
N TYR A 41 -8.33 0.80 6.27
CA TYR A 41 -7.48 1.49 7.24
C TYR A 41 -6.04 1.01 7.13
N VAL A 42 -5.13 1.96 7.30
CA VAL A 42 -3.70 1.68 7.37
C VAL A 42 -3.20 2.02 8.76
N VAL A 43 -2.46 1.10 9.35
CA VAL A 43 -1.74 1.30 10.61
C VAL A 43 -0.26 1.37 10.29
N ALA A 44 0.37 2.48 10.68
CA ALA A 44 1.79 2.72 10.41
C ALA A 44 2.39 3.57 11.54
N GLU A 45 3.63 3.29 11.93
CA GLU A 45 4.38 4.15 12.84
C GLU A 45 4.90 5.41 12.14
N SER A 46 5.08 6.50 12.89
CA SER A 46 5.53 7.80 12.34
C SER A 46 6.89 7.75 11.63
N PHE A 47 7.77 6.81 11.97
CA PHE A 47 9.09 6.68 11.33
C PHE A 47 9.03 6.05 9.92
N THR A 48 7.88 5.53 9.51
CA THR A 48 7.67 4.97 8.16
C THR A 48 7.37 6.06 7.12
N PHE A 49 7.30 7.33 7.52
CA PHE A 49 6.97 8.43 6.64
C PHE A 49 8.18 8.78 5.76
N VAL A 50 7.98 8.81 4.45
CA VAL A 50 9.06 9.00 3.47
C VAL A 50 8.79 10.20 2.57
N TRP A 51 9.85 10.97 2.27
CA TRP A 51 9.83 12.04 1.29
C TRP A 51 9.90 11.47 -0.12
N LEU A 52 8.75 10.99 -0.60
CA LEU A 52 8.55 10.44 -1.93
C LEU A 52 7.13 10.78 -2.38
N PHE A 53 6.96 11.10 -3.66
CA PHE A 53 5.68 11.43 -4.26
C PHE A 53 5.45 10.62 -5.55
N PRO A 54 5.14 9.31 -5.46
CA PRO A 54 4.90 8.50 -6.65
C PRO A 54 3.48 8.75 -7.18
N LEU A 55 3.33 8.88 -8.50
CA LEU A 55 2.02 9.03 -9.16
C LEU A 55 1.49 7.69 -9.66
N ASN A 56 2.39 6.76 -9.97
CA ASN A 56 2.07 5.42 -10.43
C ASN A 56 3.03 4.37 -9.83
N GLN A 57 2.76 3.09 -10.11
CA GLN A 57 3.54 1.96 -9.57
C GLN A 57 5.00 1.91 -10.07
N GLN A 58 5.28 2.49 -11.24
CA GLN A 58 6.63 2.52 -11.83
C GLN A 58 7.51 3.56 -11.13
N ASP A 59 6.94 4.67 -10.69
CA ASP A 59 7.62 5.77 -10.00
C ASP A 59 8.20 5.38 -8.64
N VAL A 60 7.74 4.25 -8.07
CA VAL A 60 8.30 3.71 -6.83
C VAL A 60 9.76 3.29 -7.08
N PRO A 61 10.75 3.84 -6.35
CA PRO A 61 12.15 3.48 -6.54
C PRO A 61 12.41 1.99 -6.31
N ASP A 62 13.31 1.39 -7.09
CA ASP A 62 13.58 -0.06 -7.04
C ASP A 62 14.10 -0.54 -5.68
N LYS A 63 14.69 0.34 -4.87
CA LYS A 63 15.08 0.04 -3.49
C LYS A 63 13.90 -0.36 -2.60
N PHE A 64 12.69 0.09 -2.92
CA PHE A 64 11.45 -0.23 -2.19
C PHE A 64 10.66 -1.37 -2.85
N LYS A 65 10.97 -1.71 -4.10
CA LYS A 65 10.31 -2.84 -4.77
C LYS A 65 10.86 -4.15 -4.19
N ALA A 66 9.97 -5.12 -3.99
CA ALA A 66 10.39 -6.45 -3.60
C ALA A 66 11.41 -6.97 -4.62
N ARG A 67 12.58 -7.39 -4.14
CA ARG A 67 13.62 -7.98 -4.98
C ARG A 67 13.05 -9.26 -5.58
N ALA A 68 12.64 -9.22 -6.85
CA ALA A 68 12.37 -10.44 -7.59
C ALA A 68 13.66 -11.27 -7.52
N LEU A 69 13.58 -12.46 -6.93
CA LEU A 69 14.65 -13.43 -7.04
C LEU A 69 14.87 -13.64 -8.54
N ARG A 70 16.03 -13.18 -9.04
CA ARG A 70 16.49 -13.52 -10.37
C ARG A 70 16.83 -15.02 -10.35
N ILE A 71 15.83 -15.83 -10.69
CA ILE A 71 16.02 -17.21 -11.16
C ILE A 71 16.38 -17.18 -12.63
#